data_AF-Q66TY1-F1
#
_entry.id   AF-Q66TY1-F1
#
_cell.length_a   1.000
_cell.length_b   1.000
_cell.length_c   1.000
_cell.angle_alpha   90.00
_cell.angle_beta   90.00
_cell.angle_gamma   90.00
#
_symmetry.space_group_name_H-M   'P 1'
#
loop_
_entity.id
_entity.type
_entity.pdbx_description
1 polymer ?
#
loop_
_entity_poly.entity_id
_entity_poly.type
_entity_poly.pdbx_seq_one_letter_code
_entity_poly.pdbx_strand_id
1 'polypeptide(L)'
;TIQSSRIITAMKIPIFVIAALFLAFCNTNVFAQRRLEKIYDAMECPPRSSGTYRKVCAHLQDYYVKSPDRKLSSYLKSGIQEAGNRIMRTVSQSDKVTVGIVKGCMLNFQVTINKLNEEAVRKTRSCKNKCFVEAGRQFVRSLDNDAVERARCIMGSI
;
A
#
# COMPACT_ATOMS: atom_id res chain seq x y z
N THR A 1 38.52 39.19 -54.67
CA THR A 1 37.60 38.11 -55.09
C THR A 1 37.06 37.42 -53.86
N ILE A 2 35.78 37.66 -53.60
CA ILE A 2 34.81 36.97 -52.70
C ILE A 2 35.35 36.42 -51.37
N GLN A 3 35.13 37.22 -50.32
CA GLN A 3 35.27 36.85 -48.92
C GLN A 3 34.08 35.99 -48.48
N SER A 4 34.44 34.88 -47.83
CA SER A 4 33.62 33.92 -47.09
C SER A 4 32.39 34.50 -46.38
N SER A 5 31.26 33.80 -46.44
CA SER A 5 30.16 33.94 -45.48
C SER A 5 29.48 32.59 -45.26
N ARG A 6 30.08 31.77 -44.39
CA ARG A 6 29.39 30.65 -43.77
C ARG A 6 28.35 31.22 -42.81
N ILE A 7 27.08 31.14 -43.20
CA ILE A 7 25.94 31.44 -42.33
C ILE A 7 25.87 30.31 -41.30
N ILE A 8 26.42 30.54 -40.12
CA ILE A 8 26.17 29.71 -38.93
C ILE A 8 24.85 30.23 -38.35
N THR A 9 23.74 29.60 -38.70
CA THR A 9 22.46 29.76 -38.01
C THR A 9 22.60 29.23 -36.59
N ALA A 10 23.03 30.09 -35.67
CA ALA A 10 23.00 29.84 -34.24
C ALA A 10 21.52 29.73 -33.82
N MET A 11 21.05 28.50 -33.64
CA MET A 11 19.70 28.19 -33.18
C MET A 11 19.53 28.71 -31.75
N LYS A 12 19.01 29.93 -31.62
CA LYS A 12 18.65 30.54 -30.34
C LYS A 12 17.40 29.83 -29.81
N ILE A 13 17.59 28.72 -29.12
CA ILE A 13 16.50 28.12 -28.33
C ILE A 13 16.07 29.19 -27.32
N PRO A 14 14.81 29.64 -27.33
CA PRO A 14 14.37 30.68 -26.41
C PRO A 14 14.58 30.15 -25.00
N ILE A 15 15.27 30.92 -24.15
CA ILE A 15 15.52 30.58 -22.74
C ILE A 15 14.20 30.22 -22.02
N PHE A 16 13.09 30.81 -22.46
CA PHE A 16 11.73 30.48 -22.03
C PHE A 16 11.31 29.03 -22.29
N VAL A 17 11.74 28.42 -23.41
CA VAL A 17 11.46 27.01 -23.73
C VAL A 17 12.25 26.08 -22.82
N ILE A 18 13.52 26.40 -22.53
CA ILE A 18 14.36 25.62 -21.61
C ILE A 18 13.80 25.73 -20.18
N ALA A 19 13.43 26.92 -19.74
CA ALA A 19 12.82 27.15 -18.41
C ALA A 19 11.47 26.44 -18.27
N ALA A 20 10.62 26.46 -19.30
CA ALA A 20 9.35 25.75 -19.31
C ALA A 20 9.53 24.23 -19.26
N LEU A 21 10.51 23.68 -20.00
CA LEU A 21 10.85 22.25 -19.95
C LEU A 21 11.42 21.84 -18.59
N PHE A 22 12.29 22.66 -17.99
CA PHE A 22 12.79 22.43 -16.63
C PHE A 22 11.68 22.47 -15.59
N LEU A 23 10.79 23.46 -15.64
CA LEU A 23 9.64 23.57 -14.73
C LEU A 23 8.67 22.40 -14.91
N ALA A 24 8.40 21.98 -16.15
CA ALA A 24 7.57 20.80 -16.43
C ALA A 24 8.23 19.53 -15.87
N PHE A 25 9.54 19.35 -16.05
CA PHE A 25 10.29 18.20 -15.56
C PHE A 25 10.40 18.18 -14.03
N CYS A 26 10.54 19.34 -13.38
CA CYS A 26 10.55 19.43 -11.92
C CYS A 26 9.16 19.13 -11.32
N ASN A 27 8.08 19.63 -11.93
CA ASN A 27 6.72 19.41 -11.42
C ASN A 27 6.22 17.98 -11.62
N THR A 28 6.54 17.32 -12.74
CA THR A 28 6.15 15.92 -12.97
C THR A 28 6.81 14.97 -11.97
N ASN A 29 8.07 15.20 -11.63
CA ASN A 29 8.79 14.40 -10.63
C ASN A 29 8.21 14.56 -9.21
N VAL A 30 7.88 15.79 -8.80
CA VAL A 30 7.28 16.05 -7.49
C VAL A 30 5.87 15.45 -7.36
N PHE A 31 5.07 15.50 -8.44
CA PHE A 31 3.73 14.94 -8.45
C PHE A 31 3.75 13.40 -8.47
N ALA A 32 4.65 12.79 -9.24
CA ALA A 32 4.86 11.35 -9.26
C ALA A 32 5.29 10.80 -7.89
N GLN A 33 6.13 11.54 -7.15
CA GLN A 33 6.54 11.17 -5.78
C GLN A 33 5.41 11.22 -4.74
N ARG A 34 4.32 11.95 -5.04
CA ARG A 34 3.18 12.10 -4.11
C ARG A 34 2.05 11.11 -4.38
N ARG A 35 1.93 10.57 -5.60
CA ARG A 35 0.86 9.63 -5.97
C ARG A 35 1.05 8.32 -5.19
N LEU A 36 0.03 7.92 -4.45
CA LEU A 36 0.00 6.62 -3.79
C LEU A 36 -0.79 5.64 -4.66
N GLU A 37 -0.17 4.50 -4.97
CA GLU A 37 -0.83 3.40 -5.66
C GLU A 37 -1.65 2.59 -4.66
N LYS A 38 -2.94 2.38 -4.98
CA LYS A 38 -3.83 1.54 -4.18
C LYS A 38 -3.63 0.09 -4.60
N ILE A 39 -3.24 -0.74 -3.64
CA ILE A 39 -2.94 -2.15 -3.83
C ILE A 39 -4.07 -2.95 -3.19
N TYR A 40 -4.90 -3.51 -4.07
CA TYR A 40 -5.90 -4.51 -3.71
C TYR A 40 -5.27 -5.90 -3.68
N ASP A 41 -6.04 -6.88 -3.21
CA ASP A 41 -5.63 -8.30 -3.18
C ASP A 41 -4.26 -8.47 -2.49
N ALA A 42 -4.09 -7.72 -1.39
CA ALA A 42 -2.89 -7.81 -0.56
C ALA A 42 -2.84 -9.13 0.22
N MET A 43 -3.98 -9.84 0.29
CA MET A 43 -4.12 -11.17 0.84
C MET A 43 -4.39 -12.19 -0.27
N GLU A 44 -3.62 -13.26 -0.24
CA GLU A 44 -3.82 -14.44 -1.07
C GLU A 44 -4.62 -15.49 -0.30
N CYS A 45 -5.62 -16.05 -0.99
CA CYS A 45 -6.52 -17.07 -0.48
C CYS A 45 -6.24 -18.41 -1.18
N PRO A 46 -6.20 -19.54 -0.45
CA PRO A 46 -6.03 -20.85 -1.06
C PRO A 46 -7.17 -21.17 -2.06
N PRO A 47 -6.84 -21.64 -3.28
CA PRO A 47 -7.82 -21.79 -4.38
C PRO A 47 -8.87 -22.88 -4.13
N ARG A 48 -8.62 -23.82 -3.21
CA ARG A 48 -9.51 -24.95 -2.88
C ARG A 48 -10.32 -24.74 -1.61
N SER A 49 -10.44 -23.50 -1.13
CA SER A 49 -11.28 -23.19 0.03
C SER A 49 -12.78 -23.23 -0.31
N SER A 50 -13.59 -23.68 0.65
CA SER A 50 -15.06 -23.75 0.54
C SER A 50 -15.75 -23.21 1.80
N GLY A 51 -17.09 -23.10 1.77
CA GLY A 51 -17.90 -22.74 2.94
C GLY A 51 -17.58 -21.37 3.58
N THR A 52 -17.66 -21.31 4.91
CA THR A 52 -17.36 -20.11 5.71
C THR A 52 -15.94 -19.63 5.47
N TYR A 53 -14.96 -20.53 5.41
CA TYR A 53 -13.57 -20.18 5.18
C TYR A 53 -13.41 -19.36 3.89
N ARG A 54 -13.96 -19.82 2.77
CA ARG A 54 -13.89 -19.08 1.50
C ARG A 54 -14.54 -17.70 1.59
N LYS A 55 -15.71 -17.61 2.23
CA LYS A 55 -16.45 -16.34 2.37
C LYS A 55 -15.70 -15.33 3.23
N VAL A 56 -15.08 -15.79 4.32
CA VAL A 56 -14.24 -14.93 5.15
C VAL A 56 -13.00 -14.51 4.37
N CYS A 57 -12.34 -15.45 3.69
CA CYS A 57 -11.14 -15.13 2.91
C CYS A 57 -11.43 -14.05 1.86
N ALA A 58 -12.52 -14.20 1.08
CA ALA A 58 -12.95 -13.19 0.11
C ALA A 58 -13.21 -11.82 0.77
N HIS A 59 -13.83 -11.79 1.94
CA HIS A 59 -14.03 -10.54 2.68
C HIS A 59 -12.70 -9.88 3.10
N LEU A 60 -11.70 -10.68 3.49
CA LEU A 60 -10.38 -10.15 3.86
C LEU A 60 -9.60 -9.63 2.64
N GLN A 61 -9.87 -10.14 1.42
CA GLN A 61 -9.24 -9.66 0.19
C GLN A 61 -9.71 -8.25 -0.22
N ASP A 62 -10.87 -7.80 0.28
CA ASP A 62 -11.38 -6.44 0.03
C ASP A 62 -10.51 -5.35 0.67
N TYR A 63 -9.67 -5.71 1.66
CA TYR A 63 -8.78 -4.77 2.31
C TYR A 63 -7.62 -4.37 1.41
N TYR A 64 -7.31 -3.08 1.41
CA TYR A 64 -6.27 -2.50 0.57
C TYR A 64 -5.27 -1.66 1.37
N VAL A 65 -4.10 -1.46 0.78
CA VAL A 65 -3.07 -0.52 1.25
C VAL A 65 -2.71 0.46 0.15
N LYS A 66 -2.09 1.59 0.49
CA LYS A 66 -1.62 2.61 -0.46
C LYS A 66 -0.10 2.79 -0.32
N SER A 67 0.66 2.68 -1.40
CA SER A 67 2.13 2.79 -1.35
C SER A 67 2.67 3.81 -2.35
N PRO A 68 3.74 4.56 -2.02
CA PRO A 68 4.44 5.44 -2.96
C PRO A 68 5.38 4.69 -3.91
N ASP A 69 5.81 3.48 -3.54
CA ASP A 69 6.73 2.67 -4.34
C ASP A 69 6.56 1.16 -4.08
N ARG A 70 7.23 0.35 -4.90
CA ARG A 70 7.21 -1.11 -4.81
C ARG A 70 7.92 -1.68 -3.58
N LYS A 71 8.84 -0.91 -2.97
CA LYS A 71 9.64 -1.38 -1.84
C LYS A 71 8.84 -1.34 -0.57
N LEU A 72 8.14 -0.23 -0.29
CA LEU A 72 7.22 -0.17 0.84
C LEU A 72 6.00 -1.08 0.60
N SER A 73 5.52 -1.18 -0.65
CA SER A 73 4.32 -1.98 -0.93
C SER A 73 4.47 -3.43 -0.54
N SER A 74 5.65 -4.05 -0.74
CA SER A 74 5.85 -5.47 -0.39
C SER A 74 5.63 -5.70 1.10
N TYR A 75 6.17 -4.85 1.97
CA TYR A 75 5.96 -4.93 3.41
C TYR A 75 4.51 -4.70 3.81
N LEU A 76 3.84 -3.72 3.19
CA LEU A 76 2.43 -3.44 3.48
C LEU A 76 1.55 -4.64 3.07
N LYS A 77 1.81 -5.26 1.91
CA LYS A 77 1.12 -6.49 1.49
C LYS A 77 1.39 -7.62 2.47
N SER A 78 2.64 -7.85 2.86
CA SER A 78 2.99 -8.88 3.85
C SER A 78 2.26 -8.66 5.18
N GLY A 79 2.12 -7.43 5.65
CA GLY A 79 1.37 -7.14 6.88
C GLY A 79 -0.11 -7.50 6.77
N ILE A 80 -0.75 -7.19 5.64
CA ILE A 80 -2.14 -7.59 5.38
C ILE A 80 -2.26 -9.11 5.30
N GLN A 81 -1.35 -9.79 4.61
CA GLN A 81 -1.33 -11.25 4.53
C GLN A 81 -1.19 -11.88 5.92
N GLU A 82 -0.29 -11.38 6.76
CA GLU A 82 -0.03 -11.92 8.09
C GLU A 82 -1.22 -11.74 9.03
N ALA A 83 -1.80 -10.53 9.06
CA ALA A 83 -3.03 -10.26 9.76
C ALA A 83 -4.18 -11.14 9.26
N GLY A 84 -4.35 -11.26 7.94
CA GLY A 84 -5.35 -12.11 7.33
C GLY A 84 -5.19 -13.58 7.71
N ASN A 85 -3.98 -14.11 7.65
CA ASN A 85 -3.66 -15.48 8.05
C ASN A 85 -4.04 -15.75 9.50
N ARG A 86 -3.83 -14.79 10.40
CA ARG A 86 -4.24 -14.91 11.80
C ARG A 86 -5.76 -15.06 11.93
N ILE A 87 -6.53 -14.21 11.26
CA ILE A 87 -8.00 -14.31 11.24
C ILE A 87 -8.44 -15.65 10.65
N MET A 88 -7.85 -16.06 9.53
CA MET A 88 -8.20 -17.34 8.89
C MET A 88 -7.88 -18.54 9.77
N ARG A 89 -6.80 -18.48 10.55
CA ARG A 89 -6.48 -19.51 11.55
C ARG A 89 -7.59 -19.62 12.59
N THR A 90 -8.06 -18.49 13.12
CA THR A 90 -9.18 -18.46 14.07
C THR A 90 -10.46 -19.05 13.46
N VAL A 91 -10.79 -18.69 12.22
CA VAL A 91 -11.95 -19.24 11.50
C VAL A 91 -11.84 -20.76 11.33
N SER A 92 -10.63 -21.29 11.11
CA SER A 92 -10.43 -22.73 10.95
C SER A 92 -10.51 -23.53 12.24
N GLN A 93 -10.50 -22.88 13.41
CA GLN A 93 -10.48 -23.56 14.71
C GLN A 93 -11.88 -23.94 15.22
N SER A 94 -12.95 -23.32 14.70
CA SER A 94 -14.32 -23.65 15.12
C SER A 94 -15.33 -23.44 13.99
N ASP A 95 -16.23 -24.41 13.86
CA ASP A 95 -17.38 -24.40 12.95
C ASP A 95 -18.49 -23.41 13.35
N LYS A 96 -18.48 -22.96 14.62
CA LYS A 96 -19.38 -21.92 15.14
C LYS A 96 -19.08 -20.53 14.59
N VAL A 97 -17.85 -20.31 14.09
CA VAL A 97 -17.48 -19.01 13.50
C VAL A 97 -18.30 -18.80 12.23
N THR A 98 -19.07 -17.72 12.20
CA THR A 98 -19.83 -17.31 11.00
C THR A 98 -19.16 -16.12 10.33
N VAL A 99 -19.46 -15.91 9.05
CA VAL A 99 -19.03 -14.71 8.32
C VAL A 99 -19.55 -13.44 8.99
N GLY A 100 -20.73 -13.49 9.60
CA GLY A 100 -21.33 -12.36 10.33
C GLY A 100 -20.49 -11.96 11.55
N ILE A 101 -20.06 -12.94 12.35
CA ILE A 101 -19.16 -12.71 13.50
C ILE A 101 -17.86 -12.05 13.03
N VAL A 102 -17.23 -12.60 11.98
CA VAL A 102 -15.98 -12.02 11.46
C VAL A 102 -16.19 -10.58 10.98
N LYS A 103 -17.22 -10.32 10.18
CA LYS A 103 -17.53 -8.95 9.71
C LYS A 103 -17.79 -7.98 10.86
N GLY A 104 -18.47 -8.43 11.91
CA GLY A 104 -18.72 -7.63 13.12
C GLY A 104 -17.43 -7.26 13.85
N CYS A 105 -16.56 -8.23 14.10
CA CYS A 105 -15.28 -8.00 14.78
C CYS A 105 -14.28 -7.18 13.95
N MET A 106 -14.36 -7.30 12.62
CA MET A 106 -13.52 -6.58 11.67
C MET A 106 -14.11 -5.21 11.27
N LEU A 107 -15.16 -4.75 11.95
CA LEU A 107 -15.68 -3.41 11.78
C LEU A 107 -14.56 -2.39 12.06
N ASN A 108 -14.35 -1.47 11.11
CA ASN A 108 -13.28 -0.48 11.09
C ASN A 108 -11.85 -1.00 10.85
N PHE A 109 -11.64 -2.27 10.48
CA PHE A 109 -10.30 -2.77 10.20
C PHE A 109 -9.58 -2.01 9.07
N GLN A 110 -10.30 -1.62 8.00
CA GLN A 110 -9.75 -0.76 6.94
C GLN A 110 -9.34 0.63 7.47
N VAL A 111 -10.02 1.16 8.49
CA VAL A 111 -9.66 2.45 9.12
C VAL A 111 -8.33 2.30 9.85
N THR A 112 -8.14 1.21 10.60
CA THR A 112 -6.86 0.88 11.23
C THR A 112 -5.75 0.73 10.18
N ILE A 113 -6.00 -0.02 9.11
CA ILE A 113 -5.05 -0.16 7.99
C ILE A 113 -4.67 1.22 7.41
N ASN A 114 -5.65 2.07 7.14
CA ASN A 114 -5.41 3.41 6.58
C ASN A 114 -4.51 4.24 7.50
N LYS A 115 -4.80 4.26 8.80
CA LYS A 115 -4.00 4.99 9.79
C LYS A 115 -2.55 4.51 9.81
N LEU A 116 -2.34 3.20 9.95
CA LEU A 116 -0.99 2.61 9.98
C LEU A 116 -0.26 2.81 8.64
N ASN A 117 -0.99 2.75 7.54
CA ASN A 117 -0.44 2.97 6.21
C ASN A 117 0.03 4.41 6.02
N GLU A 118 -0.76 5.40 6.44
CA GLU A 118 -0.35 6.81 6.44
C GLU A 118 0.90 7.06 7.30
N GLU A 119 0.98 6.43 8.48
CA GLU A 119 2.16 6.50 9.34
C GLU A 119 3.41 5.92 8.63
N ALA A 120 3.28 4.76 7.99
CA ALA A 120 4.37 4.13 7.26
C ALA A 120 4.84 4.97 6.06
N VAL A 121 3.90 5.55 5.30
CA VAL A 121 4.18 6.45 4.18
C VAL A 121 4.86 7.73 4.68
N ARG A 122 4.36 8.33 5.75
CA ARG A 122 4.92 9.56 6.33
C ARG A 122 6.36 9.33 6.79
N LYS A 123 6.62 8.23 7.51
CA LYS A 123 7.96 7.85 7.97
C LYS A 123 8.90 7.62 6.78
N THR A 124 8.45 6.88 5.78
CA THR A 124 9.25 6.63 4.56
C THR A 124 9.61 7.94 3.85
N ARG A 125 8.67 8.89 3.74
CA ARG A 125 8.92 10.19 3.12
C ARG A 125 9.87 11.08 3.93
N SER A 126 9.78 11.05 5.27
CA SER A 126 10.64 11.89 6.13
C SER A 126 12.12 11.55 6.04
N CYS A 127 12.45 10.33 5.62
CA CYS A 127 13.82 9.84 5.45
C CYS A 127 14.24 9.69 3.97
N LYS A 128 13.60 10.43 3.06
CA LYS A 128 13.86 10.35 1.59
C LYS A 128 13.81 8.91 1.06
N ASN A 129 12.81 8.14 1.50
CA ASN A 129 12.56 6.74 1.14
C ASN A 129 13.65 5.73 1.57
N LYS A 130 14.54 6.07 2.49
CA LYS A 130 15.60 5.15 2.96
C LYS A 130 15.14 4.20 4.08
N CYS A 131 14.13 4.58 4.84
CA CYS A 131 13.63 3.87 6.02
C CYS A 131 12.35 3.06 5.74
N PHE A 132 12.09 2.71 4.47
CA PHE A 132 10.91 1.92 4.08
C PHE A 132 10.86 0.55 4.80
N VAL A 133 12.01 -0.07 5.08
CA VAL A 133 12.09 -1.34 5.82
C VAL A 133 11.56 -1.17 7.25
N GLU A 134 12.02 -0.13 7.94
CA GLU A 134 11.62 0.13 9.32
C GLU A 134 10.14 0.51 9.41
N ALA A 135 9.69 1.39 8.51
CA ALA A 135 8.28 1.77 8.39
C ALA A 135 7.39 0.57 8.07
N GLY A 136 7.81 -0.29 7.14
CA GLY A 136 7.10 -1.51 6.77
C GLY A 136 7.01 -2.51 7.92
N ARG A 137 8.12 -2.77 8.63
CA ARG A 137 8.13 -3.65 9.81
C ARG A 137 7.24 -3.14 10.93
N GLN A 138 7.24 -1.83 11.16
CA GLN A 138 6.36 -1.21 12.14
C GLN A 138 4.89 -1.40 11.75
N PHE A 139 4.53 -1.18 10.48
CA PHE A 139 3.19 -1.46 9.97
C PHE A 139 2.77 -2.92 10.20
N VAL A 140 3.62 -3.88 9.82
CA VAL A 140 3.36 -5.32 9.99
C VAL A 140 3.07 -5.64 11.46
N ARG A 141 3.95 -5.22 12.37
CA ARG A 141 3.80 -5.47 13.81
C ARG A 141 2.54 -4.84 14.39
N SER A 142 2.26 -3.59 14.05
CA SER A 142 1.08 -2.87 14.56
C SER A 142 -0.21 -3.48 14.04
N LEU A 143 -0.24 -3.90 12.78
CA LEU A 143 -1.42 -4.53 12.20
C LEU A 143 -1.63 -5.95 12.73
N ASP A 144 -0.56 -6.72 12.95
CA ASP A 144 -0.64 -8.05 13.58
C ASP A 144 -1.20 -7.96 15.01
N ASN A 145 -0.78 -6.96 15.79
CA ASN A 145 -1.33 -6.71 17.11
C ASN A 145 -2.84 -6.41 17.06
N ASP A 146 -3.31 -5.58 16.13
CA ASP A 146 -4.75 -5.34 15.96
C ASP A 146 -5.46 -6.65 15.55
N ALA A 147 -4.87 -7.43 14.64
CA ALA A 147 -5.41 -8.72 14.21
C ALA A 147 -5.51 -9.75 15.36
N VAL A 148 -4.63 -9.69 16.37
CA VAL A 148 -4.78 -10.47 17.61
C VAL A 148 -6.04 -10.07 18.36
N GLU A 149 -6.32 -8.78 18.51
CA GLU A 149 -7.55 -8.31 19.17
C GLU A 149 -8.80 -8.70 18.37
N ARG A 150 -8.75 -8.62 17.03
CA ARG A 150 -9.83 -9.10 16.15
C ARG A 150 -10.08 -10.60 16.31
N ALA A 151 -9.02 -11.40 16.36
CA ALA A 151 -9.11 -12.83 16.60
C ALA A 151 -9.73 -13.14 17.97
N ARG A 152 -9.37 -12.39 19.02
CA ARG A 152 -10.00 -12.51 20.35
C ARG A 152 -11.47 -12.14 20.33
N CYS A 153 -11.85 -11.07 19.62
CA CYS A 153 -13.26 -10.72 19.44
C CYS A 153 -14.05 -11.87 18.79
N ILE A 154 -13.51 -12.47 17.72
CA ILE A 154 -14.16 -13.59 17.02
C ILE A 154 -14.37 -14.77 17.97
N MET A 155 -13.32 -15.16 18.71
CA MET A 155 -13.39 -16.26 19.68
C MET A 155 -14.27 -15.95 20.90
N GLY A 156 -14.41 -14.69 21.29
CA GLY A 156 -15.32 -14.28 22.38
C GLY A 156 -16.77 -14.16 21.95
N SER A 157 -17.05 -14.26 20.64
CA SER A 157 -18.39 -14.13 20.05
C SER A 157 -19.00 -15.47 19.61
N ILE A 158 -18.33 -16.59 19.91
CA ILE A 158 -18.81 -17.97 19.68
C ILE A 158 -19.26 -18.63 20.98
#